data_AF-E3H1P7-F1
#
_entry.id   AF-E3H1P7-F1
#
_cell.length_a   1.000
_cell.length_b   1.000
_cell.length_c   1.000
_cell.angle_alpha   90.00
_cell.angle_beta   90.00
_cell.angle_gamma   90.00
#
_symmetry.space_group_name_H-M   'P 1'
#
loop_
_entity.id
_entity.type
_entity.pdbx_description
1 polymer ?
#
loop_
_entity_poly.entity_id
_entity_poly.type
_entity_poly.pdbx_seq_one_letter_code
_entity_poly.pdbx_strand_id
1 'polypeptide(L)'
;MNVLRWLFDAQIQFGDQILLVREVLGNLFGLASALGGMRRKVWAWPIGIAGNLLLFTVFMGAFFGSPNPINMLGQAGRQIMFITVSVWGWYRWRQSCRAQGTRAEGAAVIPRWASRLERLSIISILILGTIALTPIFRSLGSYEPVWSDAWIFTGSLIATYGMARGWVEFWLIWVAVDIVGVPLLWSAGYYATSLMYVFYGCFTLVGFFVWWSTRNREEKTRVQTQFPDITVDVESSKS
;
A
#
# COMPACT_ATOMS: atom_id res chain seq x y z
N MET A 1 0.18 6.02 36.09
CA MET A 1 0.24 6.77 34.82
C MET A 1 -0.48 5.94 33.76
N ASN A 2 -1.40 6.53 32.99
CA ASN A 2 -2.18 5.80 31.98
C ASN A 2 -1.26 5.35 30.83
N VAL A 3 -1.27 4.07 30.48
CA VAL A 3 -0.48 3.49 29.38
C VAL A 3 -0.69 4.24 28.06
N LEU A 4 -1.91 4.72 27.82
CA LEU A 4 -2.24 5.58 26.68
C LEU A 4 -1.48 6.90 26.67
N ARG A 5 -1.36 7.59 27.82
CA ARG A 5 -0.59 8.84 27.88
C ARG A 5 0.90 8.57 27.68
N TRP A 6 1.42 7.50 28.29
CA TRP A 6 2.80 7.06 28.04
C TRP A 6 3.04 6.78 26.55
N LEU A 7 2.14 6.07 25.86
CA LEU A 7 2.30 5.76 24.43
C LEU A 7 2.30 7.01 23.54
N PHE A 8 1.50 8.02 23.89
CA PHE A 8 1.42 9.28 23.13
C PHE A 8 2.60 10.20 23.41
N ASP A 9 3.06 10.27 24.66
CA ASP A 9 4.07 11.23 25.10
C ASP A 9 5.50 10.66 25.07
N ALA A 10 5.66 9.33 25.00
CA ALA A 10 6.97 8.70 25.01
C ALA A 10 7.76 9.02 23.73
N GLN A 11 8.97 9.50 23.97
CA GLN A 11 9.93 9.92 22.97
C GLN A 11 11.21 9.12 23.14
N ILE A 12 11.78 8.67 22.03
CA ILE A 12 13.12 8.07 21.99
C ILE A 12 14.03 9.12 21.38
N GLN A 13 15.05 9.54 22.12
CA GLN A 13 16.12 10.38 21.57
C GLN A 13 17.08 9.48 20.78
N PHE A 14 17.25 9.78 19.49
CA PHE A 14 18.17 9.08 18.60
C PHE A 14 19.13 10.13 18.02
N GLY A 15 20.29 10.30 18.66
CA GLY A 15 21.18 11.44 18.38
C GLY A 15 20.49 12.76 18.74
N ASP A 16 20.49 13.73 17.82
CA ASP A 16 19.83 15.04 17.99
C ASP A 16 18.32 15.01 17.67
N GLN A 17 17.75 13.84 17.36
CA GLN A 17 16.36 13.71 16.89
C GLN A 17 15.43 13.10 17.94
N ILE A 18 14.21 13.61 17.99
CA ILE A 18 13.13 13.12 18.84
C ILE A 18 12.22 12.23 18.01
N LEU A 19 12.25 10.91 18.24
CA LEU A 19 11.35 9.95 17.61
C LEU A 19 10.16 9.65 18.51
N LEU A 20 8.94 9.75 17.96
CA LEU A 20 7.74 9.39 18.69
C LEU A 20 7.63 7.86 18.78
N VAL A 21 7.44 7.31 19.99
CA VAL A 21 7.27 5.86 20.18
C VAL A 21 6.09 5.33 19.35
N ARG A 22 5.00 6.10 19.26
CA ARG A 22 3.85 5.79 18.40
C ARG A 22 4.18 5.74 16.89
N GLU A 23 5.15 6.52 16.41
CA GLU A 23 5.61 6.46 15.01
C GLU A 23 6.35 5.15 14.75
N VAL A 24 7.27 4.79 15.64
CA VAL A 24 8.03 3.53 15.54
C VAL A 24 7.09 2.33 15.62
N LEU A 25 6.20 2.30 16.61
CA LEU A 25 5.23 1.22 16.78
C LEU A 25 4.24 1.13 15.61
N GLY A 26 3.77 2.28 15.10
CA GLY A 26 2.92 2.34 13.92
C GLY A 26 3.59 1.71 12.69
N ASN A 27 4.84 2.08 12.41
CA ASN A 27 5.63 1.50 11.33
C ASN A 27 5.90 0.00 11.52
N LEU A 28 6.21 -0.44 12.75
CA LEU A 28 6.43 -1.86 13.07
C LEU A 28 5.16 -2.70 12.86
N PHE A 29 4.00 -2.20 13.28
CA PHE A 29 2.72 -2.86 13.01
C PHE A 29 2.40 -2.87 11.51
N GLY A 30 2.69 -1.79 10.80
CA GLY A 30 2.60 -1.75 9.33
C GLY A 30 3.43 -2.85 8.66
N LEU A 31 4.70 -3.00 9.05
CA LEU A 31 5.58 -4.05 8.55
C LEU A 31 5.06 -5.44 8.90
N ALA A 32 4.69 -5.66 10.16
CA ALA A 32 4.16 -6.95 10.62
C ALA A 32 2.91 -7.35 9.83
N SER A 33 2.00 -6.39 9.58
CA SER A 33 0.84 -6.58 8.72
C SER A 33 1.23 -6.96 7.30
N ALA A 34 2.17 -6.26 6.68
CA ALA A 34 2.64 -6.57 5.32
C ALA A 34 3.23 -7.99 5.24
N LEU A 35 4.10 -8.36 6.20
CA LEU A 35 4.69 -9.70 6.30
C LEU A 35 3.64 -10.79 6.55
N GLY A 36 2.66 -10.51 7.40
CA GLY A 36 1.52 -11.39 7.66
C GLY A 36 0.66 -11.58 6.42
N GLY A 37 0.39 -10.49 5.69
CA GLY A 37 -0.37 -10.47 4.44
C GLY A 37 0.30 -11.29 3.35
N MET A 38 1.62 -11.17 3.18
CA MET A 38 2.40 -12.02 2.28
C MET A 38 2.28 -13.51 2.63
N ARG A 39 2.25 -13.83 3.93
CA ARG A 39 2.04 -15.21 4.43
C ARG A 39 0.55 -15.61 4.51
N ARG A 40 -0.36 -14.81 3.95
CA ARG A 40 -1.82 -15.00 3.97
C ARG A 40 -2.38 -15.23 5.38
N LYS A 41 -1.77 -14.63 6.41
CA LYS A 41 -2.20 -14.78 7.80
C LYS A 41 -3.30 -13.79 8.16
N VAL A 42 -4.35 -14.27 8.81
CA VAL A 42 -5.54 -13.49 9.18
C VAL A 42 -5.23 -12.38 10.19
N TRP A 43 -4.22 -12.57 11.05
CA TRP A 43 -3.82 -11.55 12.02
C TRP A 43 -3.24 -10.29 11.35
N ALA A 44 -2.85 -10.35 10.07
CA ALA A 44 -2.35 -9.20 9.34
C ALA A 44 -3.37 -8.05 9.30
N TRP A 45 -4.66 -8.37 9.15
CA TRP A 45 -5.72 -7.36 9.07
C TRP A 45 -5.83 -6.49 10.34
N PRO A 46 -6.05 -7.03 11.56
CA PRO A 46 -6.13 -6.22 12.76
C PRO A 46 -4.84 -5.48 13.09
N ILE A 47 -3.68 -6.11 12.87
CA ILE A 47 -2.38 -5.46 13.13
C ILE A 47 -2.17 -4.28 12.18
N GLY A 48 -2.55 -4.42 10.90
CA GLY A 48 -2.50 -3.33 9.94
C GLY A 48 -3.41 -2.16 10.30
N ILE A 49 -4.64 -2.45 10.74
CA ILE A 49 -5.58 -1.41 11.19
C ILE A 49 -5.00 -0.66 12.41
N ALA A 50 -4.46 -1.37 13.39
CA ALA A 50 -3.83 -0.75 14.55
C ALA A 50 -2.61 0.11 14.17
N GLY A 51 -1.75 -0.38 13.27
CA GLY A 51 -0.59 0.38 12.77
C GLY A 51 -1.00 1.66 12.06
N ASN A 52 -1.96 1.59 11.13
CA ASN A 52 -2.45 2.76 10.40
C ASN A 52 -3.16 3.76 11.32
N LEU A 53 -3.87 3.31 12.36
CA LEU A 53 -4.45 4.20 13.37
C LEU A 53 -3.39 4.96 14.15
N LEU A 54 -2.30 4.29 14.57
CA LEU A 54 -1.17 4.95 15.23
C LEU A 54 -0.53 5.98 14.30
N LEU A 55 -0.23 5.61 13.05
CA LEU A 55 0.36 6.54 12.07
C LEU A 55 -0.57 7.71 11.76
N PHE A 56 -1.89 7.50 11.74
CA PHE A 56 -2.85 8.59 11.59
C PHE A 56 -2.70 9.64 12.71
N THR A 57 -2.56 9.20 13.96
CA THR A 57 -2.33 10.13 15.09
C THR A 57 -0.99 10.85 15.02
N VAL A 58 0.03 10.23 14.40
CA VAL A 58 1.35 10.84 14.19
C VAL A 58 1.24 11.97 13.17
N PHE A 59 0.62 11.73 12.01
CA PHE A 59 0.49 12.72 10.94
C PHE A 59 -0.52 13.84 11.23
N MET A 60 -1.42 13.62 12.19
CA MET A 60 -2.31 14.64 12.77
C MET A 60 -1.66 15.30 14.00
N GLY A 61 -0.37 15.64 13.88
CA GLY A 61 0.47 16.02 15.01
C GLY A 61 -0.08 17.20 15.83
N ALA A 62 -0.70 18.21 15.19
CA ALA A 62 -1.27 19.34 15.92
C ALA A 62 -2.53 18.99 16.73
N PHE A 63 -3.28 17.98 16.31
CA PHE A 63 -4.51 17.54 17.00
C PHE A 63 -4.22 16.62 18.19
N PHE A 64 -3.11 15.86 18.14
CA PHE A 64 -2.76 14.86 19.15
C PHE A 64 -1.56 15.24 20.03
N GLY A 65 -1.21 16.54 20.08
CA GLY A 65 -0.19 17.05 20.99
C GLY A 65 1.24 16.58 20.67
N SER A 66 1.57 16.47 19.38
CA SER A 66 2.94 16.16 18.95
C SER A 66 3.89 17.31 19.28
N PRO A 67 5.13 17.03 19.75
CA PRO A 67 6.17 18.05 19.97
C PRO A 67 6.48 18.88 18.71
N ASN A 68 6.33 18.26 17.53
CA ASN A 68 6.30 18.95 16.24
C ASN A 68 4.86 18.90 15.71
N PRO A 69 4.06 19.97 15.86
CA PRO A 69 2.66 19.98 15.44
C PRO A 69 2.55 20.20 13.93
N ILE A 70 3.10 19.28 13.15
CA ILE A 70 3.02 19.30 11.70
C ILE A 70 1.85 18.42 11.28
N ASN A 71 0.83 19.04 10.68
CA ASN A 71 -0.28 18.30 10.07
C ASN A 71 0.07 17.92 8.65
N MET A 72 0.11 16.62 8.35
CA MET A 72 0.28 16.11 6.99
C MET A 72 -1.02 15.42 6.56
N LEU A 73 -1.95 16.20 6.01
CA LEU A 73 -3.31 15.75 5.75
C LEU A 73 -3.39 14.67 4.67
N GLY A 74 -2.51 14.70 3.67
CA GLY A 74 -2.40 13.68 2.64
C GLY A 74 -1.86 12.37 3.20
N GLN A 75 -0.83 12.42 4.05
CA GLN A 75 -0.36 11.25 4.80
C GLN A 75 -1.43 10.70 5.75
N ALA A 76 -2.13 11.56 6.50
CA ALA A 76 -3.21 11.14 7.39
C ALA A 76 -4.39 10.53 6.61
N GLY A 77 -4.78 11.16 5.49
CA GLY A 77 -5.79 10.66 4.58
C GLY A 77 -5.43 9.29 3.99
N ARG A 78 -4.14 9.08 3.66
CA ARG A 78 -3.63 7.78 3.22
C ARG A 78 -3.83 6.69 4.28
N GLN A 79 -3.63 7.01 5.56
CA GLN A 79 -3.89 6.06 6.64
C GLN A 79 -5.38 5.68 6.72
N ILE A 80 -6.28 6.65 6.63
CA ILE A 80 -7.74 6.40 6.62
C ILE A 80 -8.12 5.50 5.43
N MET A 81 -7.57 5.77 4.25
CA MET A 81 -7.78 4.95 3.07
C MET A 81 -7.37 3.49 3.32
N PHE A 82 -6.17 3.25 3.84
CA PHE A 82 -5.71 1.89 4.12
C PHE A 82 -6.49 1.20 5.24
N ILE A 83 -6.91 1.92 6.27
CA ILE A 83 -7.82 1.39 7.30
C ILE A 83 -9.12 0.91 6.64
N THR A 84 -9.71 1.74 5.78
CA THR A 84 -10.99 1.44 5.12
C THR A 84 -10.88 0.19 4.25
N VAL A 85 -9.83 0.11 3.42
CA VAL A 85 -9.55 -1.06 2.58
C VAL A 85 -9.28 -2.31 3.43
N SER A 86 -8.56 -2.17 4.55
CA SER A 86 -8.26 -3.28 5.45
C SER A 86 -9.51 -3.80 6.16
N VAL A 87 -10.39 -2.91 6.64
CA VAL A 87 -11.66 -3.30 7.27
C VAL A 87 -12.55 -4.01 6.27
N TRP A 88 -12.69 -3.46 5.06
CA TRP A 88 -13.48 -4.08 4.00
C TRP A 88 -12.93 -5.45 3.59
N GLY A 89 -11.61 -5.57 3.40
CA GLY A 89 -10.96 -6.83 3.06
C GLY A 89 -11.11 -7.88 4.15
N TRP A 90 -11.02 -7.49 5.42
CA TRP A 90 -11.26 -8.40 6.54
C TRP A 90 -12.72 -8.86 6.59
N TYR A 91 -13.68 -7.95 6.41
CA TYR A 91 -15.10 -8.29 6.35
C TYR A 91 -15.39 -9.31 5.23
N ARG A 92 -14.87 -9.05 4.03
CA ARG A 92 -15.02 -9.93 2.87
C ARG A 92 -14.38 -11.30 3.10
N TRP A 93 -13.21 -11.36 3.73
CA TRP A 93 -12.55 -12.62 4.09
C TRP A 93 -13.38 -13.43 5.09
N ARG A 94 -13.94 -12.79 6.13
CA ARG A 94 -14.82 -13.49 7.09
C ARG A 94 -16.08 -14.04 6.40
N GLN A 95 -16.63 -13.30 5.45
CA GLN A 95 -17.81 -13.72 4.69
C GLN A 95 -17.51 -14.93 3.78
N SER A 96 -16.38 -14.92 3.06
CA SER A 96 -15.99 -16.06 2.21
C SER A 96 -15.65 -17.32 3.01
N CYS A 97 -15.03 -17.17 4.19
CA CYS A 97 -14.81 -18.30 5.11
C CYS A 97 -16.13 -18.94 5.60
N ARG A 98 -17.15 -18.13 5.87
CA ARG A 98 -18.48 -18.62 6.30
C ARG A 98 -19.25 -19.29 5.16
N ALA A 99 -19.07 -18.84 3.92
CA ALA A 99 -19.82 -19.34 2.76
C ALA A 99 -19.19 -20.58 2.08
N GLN A 100 -17.86 -20.73 2.10
CA GLN A 100 -17.16 -21.74 1.27
C GLN A 100 -16.16 -22.63 2.02
N GLY A 101 -16.03 -22.51 3.36
CA GLY A 101 -15.18 -23.38 4.18
C GLY A 101 -13.69 -23.35 3.77
N THR A 102 -12.89 -22.47 4.37
CA THR A 102 -11.41 -22.32 4.22
C THR A 102 -10.81 -22.23 2.80
N ARG A 103 -11.56 -22.46 1.72
CA ARG A 103 -11.16 -22.28 0.32
C ARG A 103 -11.51 -20.88 -0.20
N ALA A 104 -11.29 -19.86 0.62
CA ALA A 104 -11.36 -18.48 0.17
C ALA A 104 -10.12 -18.14 -0.69
N GLU A 105 -9.98 -18.82 -1.82
CA GLU A 105 -9.04 -18.45 -2.86
C GLU A 105 -9.65 -17.26 -3.59
N GLY A 106 -9.26 -16.06 -3.15
CA GLY A 106 -9.53 -14.86 -3.93
C GLY A 106 -8.96 -15.06 -5.32
N ALA A 107 -9.82 -15.02 -6.33
CA ALA A 107 -9.43 -15.09 -7.74
C ALA A 107 -8.23 -14.16 -7.95
N ALA A 108 -7.06 -14.76 -8.24
CA ALA A 108 -5.85 -14.01 -8.46
C ALA A 108 -6.13 -13.03 -9.61
N VAL A 109 -6.00 -11.73 -9.35
CA VAL A 109 -6.21 -10.73 -10.39
C VAL A 109 -5.10 -10.93 -11.42
N ILE A 110 -5.49 -11.28 -12.65
CA ILE A 110 -4.54 -11.55 -13.73
C ILE A 110 -3.77 -10.25 -14.03
N PRO A 111 -2.43 -10.24 -13.95
CA PRO A 111 -1.63 -9.07 -14.21
C PRO A 111 -1.83 -8.59 -15.65
N ARG A 112 -2.17 -7.32 -15.86
CA ARG A 112 -2.29 -6.71 -17.19
C ARG A 112 -1.65 -5.32 -17.23
N TRP A 113 -1.23 -4.89 -18.42
CA TRP A 113 -0.83 -3.49 -18.61
C TRP A 113 -2.09 -2.66 -18.76
N ALA A 114 -2.06 -1.44 -18.22
CA ALA A 114 -3.05 -0.44 -18.54
C ALA A 114 -2.95 -0.07 -20.03
N SER A 115 -4.10 0.04 -20.70
CA SER A 115 -4.17 0.54 -22.07
C SER A 115 -3.65 1.98 -22.17
N ARG A 116 -3.38 2.47 -23.39
CA ARG A 116 -2.94 3.86 -23.59
C ARG A 116 -3.93 4.87 -22.99
N LEU A 117 -5.23 4.59 -23.09
CA LEU A 117 -6.27 5.44 -22.52
C LEU A 117 -6.26 5.38 -20.99
N GLU A 118 -6.15 4.18 -20.40
CA GLU A 118 -6.05 4.03 -18.94
C GLU A 118 -4.79 4.71 -18.38
N ARG A 119 -3.65 4.64 -19.09
CA ARG A 119 -2.42 5.36 -18.72
C ARG A 119 -2.59 6.87 -18.77
N LEU A 120 -3.24 7.38 -19.82
CA LEU A 120 -3.54 8.79 -19.92
C LEU A 120 -4.46 9.22 -18.77
N SER A 121 -5.50 8.45 -18.46
CA SER A 121 -6.37 8.69 -17.32
C SER A 121 -5.62 8.67 -15.99
N ILE A 122 -4.69 7.74 -15.76
CA ILE A 122 -3.84 7.70 -14.55
C ILE A 122 -3.07 9.01 -14.41
N ILE A 123 -2.37 9.44 -15.45
CA ILE A 123 -1.56 10.66 -15.43
C ILE A 123 -2.46 11.89 -15.24
N SER A 124 -3.57 11.98 -15.97
CA SER A 124 -4.52 13.08 -15.86
C SER A 124 -5.14 13.17 -14.46
N ILE A 125 -5.59 12.05 -13.88
CA ILE A 125 -6.17 12.04 -12.53
C ILE A 125 -5.11 12.38 -11.49
N LEU A 126 -3.87 11.90 -11.66
CA LEU A 126 -2.78 12.22 -10.75
C LEU A 126 -2.49 13.72 -10.73
N ILE A 127 -2.36 14.34 -11.91
CA ILE A 127 -2.07 15.78 -12.04
C ILE A 127 -3.28 16.62 -11.58
N LEU A 128 -4.46 16.36 -12.15
CA LEU A 128 -5.68 17.14 -11.83
C LEU A 128 -6.10 16.95 -10.38
N GLY A 129 -6.00 15.73 -9.85
CA GLY A 129 -6.28 15.44 -8.44
C GLY A 129 -5.32 16.15 -7.51
N THR A 130 -4.02 16.17 -7.83
CA THR A 130 -3.02 16.93 -7.06
C THR A 130 -3.34 18.42 -7.09
N ILE A 131 -3.60 19.01 -8.26
CA ILE A 131 -3.95 20.43 -8.40
C ILE A 131 -5.23 20.76 -7.63
N ALA A 132 -6.26 19.93 -7.71
CA ALA A 132 -7.54 20.15 -7.05
C ALA A 132 -7.48 20.00 -5.53
N LEU A 133 -6.69 19.05 -5.01
CA LEU A 133 -6.56 18.79 -3.58
C LEU A 133 -5.57 19.75 -2.89
N THR A 134 -4.59 20.29 -3.61
CA THR A 134 -3.63 21.26 -3.06
C THR A 134 -4.29 22.44 -2.34
N PRO A 135 -5.25 23.19 -2.92
CA PRO A 135 -5.90 24.31 -2.22
C PRO A 135 -6.74 23.84 -1.03
N ILE A 136 -7.34 22.65 -1.08
CA ILE A 136 -8.13 22.07 0.01
C ILE A 136 -7.21 21.71 1.19
N PHE A 137 -6.10 21.03 0.93
CA PHE A 137 -5.13 20.69 1.97
C PHE A 137 -4.46 21.93 2.54
N ARG A 138 -4.23 22.95 1.71
CA ARG A 138 -3.67 24.22 2.17
C ARG A 138 -4.65 24.96 3.08
N SER A 139 -5.94 25.03 2.74
CA SER A 139 -6.95 25.68 3.59
C SER A 139 -7.17 24.96 4.92
N LEU A 140 -6.95 23.64 4.94
CA LEU A 140 -6.99 22.81 6.15
C LEU A 140 -5.67 22.83 6.96
N GLY A 141 -4.66 23.58 6.51
CA GLY A 141 -3.39 23.77 7.24
C GLY A 141 -2.41 22.61 7.12
N SER A 142 -2.36 21.93 5.97
CA SER A 142 -1.32 20.92 5.72
C SER A 142 0.08 21.53 5.58
N TYR A 143 1.10 20.74 5.90
CA TYR A 143 2.50 21.12 5.82
C TYR A 143 2.96 21.45 4.39
N GLU A 144 3.77 22.50 4.25
CA GLU A 144 4.36 22.87 2.97
C GLU A 144 5.59 22.00 2.65
N PRO A 145 5.81 21.64 1.37
CA PRO A 145 5.00 21.93 0.20
C PRO A 145 3.69 21.13 0.11
N VAL A 146 2.54 21.82 0.12
CA VAL A 146 1.21 21.15 0.18
C VAL A 146 0.92 20.29 -1.05
N TRP A 147 1.47 20.69 -2.20
CA TRP A 147 1.32 19.92 -3.45
C TRP A 147 1.93 18.52 -3.33
N SER A 148 3.01 18.37 -2.55
CA SER A 148 3.66 17.06 -2.35
C SER A 148 2.79 16.14 -1.50
N ASP A 149 2.09 16.69 -0.51
CA ASP A 149 1.16 15.93 0.33
C ASP A 149 -0.12 15.53 -0.46
N ALA A 150 -0.65 16.42 -1.30
CA ALA A 150 -1.73 16.13 -2.23
C ALA A 150 -1.35 15.06 -3.28
N TRP A 151 -0.11 15.09 -3.77
CA TRP A 151 0.46 14.08 -4.67
C TRP A 151 0.49 12.70 -4.01
N ILE A 152 0.97 12.61 -2.77
CA ILE A 152 1.09 11.35 -2.04
C ILE A 152 -0.30 10.72 -1.85
N PHE A 153 -1.29 11.52 -1.45
CA PHE A 153 -2.65 11.02 -1.25
C PHE A 153 -3.28 10.55 -2.57
N THR A 154 -3.22 11.39 -3.61
CA THR A 154 -3.79 11.08 -4.93
C THR A 154 -3.11 9.86 -5.55
N GLY A 155 -1.78 9.81 -5.54
CA GLY A 155 -1.01 8.68 -6.04
C GLY A 155 -1.31 7.40 -5.28
N SER A 156 -1.47 7.45 -3.96
CA SER A 156 -1.83 6.28 -3.15
C SER A 156 -3.23 5.72 -3.49
N LEU A 157 -4.21 6.61 -3.76
CA LEU A 157 -5.54 6.20 -4.23
C LEU A 157 -5.45 5.50 -5.59
N ILE A 158 -4.74 6.09 -6.55
CA ILE A 158 -4.60 5.51 -7.89
C ILE A 158 -3.82 4.20 -7.84
N ALA A 159 -2.74 4.11 -7.05
CA ALA A 159 -1.96 2.90 -6.88
C ALA A 159 -2.80 1.76 -6.28
N THR A 160 -3.61 2.07 -5.26
CA THR A 160 -4.51 1.09 -4.63
C THR A 160 -5.59 0.63 -5.61
N TYR A 161 -6.14 1.55 -6.40
CA TYR A 161 -7.10 1.22 -7.45
C TYR A 161 -6.46 0.36 -8.56
N GLY A 162 -5.28 0.75 -9.05
CA GLY A 162 -4.53 0.01 -10.07
C GLY A 162 -4.18 -1.40 -9.62
N MET A 163 -3.78 -1.56 -8.35
CA MET A 163 -3.56 -2.86 -7.72
C MET A 163 -4.82 -3.73 -7.74
N ALA A 164 -5.97 -3.17 -7.36
CA ALA A 164 -7.25 -3.88 -7.39
C ALA A 164 -7.69 -4.28 -8.81
N ARG A 165 -7.27 -3.51 -9.82
CA ARG A 165 -7.51 -3.78 -11.25
C ARG A 165 -6.47 -4.71 -11.89
N GLY A 166 -5.41 -5.07 -11.16
CA GLY A 166 -4.30 -5.89 -11.65
C GLY A 166 -3.41 -5.19 -12.67
N TRP A 167 -3.40 -3.86 -12.69
CA TRP A 167 -2.48 -3.09 -13.53
C TRP A 167 -1.05 -3.32 -13.07
N VAL A 168 -0.07 -3.37 -13.97
CA VAL A 168 1.37 -3.43 -13.58
C VAL A 168 1.88 -2.05 -13.20
N GLU A 169 1.27 -1.00 -13.76
CA GLU A 169 1.63 0.39 -13.53
C GLU A 169 1.51 0.83 -12.07
N PHE A 170 0.70 0.15 -11.23
CA PHE A 170 0.60 0.49 -9.81
C PHE A 170 1.93 0.45 -9.06
N TRP A 171 2.85 -0.45 -9.44
CA TRP A 171 4.19 -0.48 -8.86
C TRP A 171 4.94 0.82 -9.14
N LEU A 172 4.85 1.33 -10.37
CA LEU A 172 5.49 2.59 -10.77
C LEU A 172 4.83 3.79 -10.09
N ILE A 173 3.52 3.74 -9.86
CA ILE A 173 2.80 4.78 -9.10
C ILE A 173 3.28 4.80 -7.65
N TRP A 174 3.48 3.64 -7.02
CA TRP A 174 4.06 3.58 -5.66
C TRP A 174 5.46 4.19 -5.60
N VAL A 175 6.32 3.87 -6.56
CA VAL A 175 7.66 4.49 -6.66
C VAL A 175 7.55 6.00 -6.82
N ALA A 176 6.63 6.49 -7.65
CA ALA A 176 6.41 7.92 -7.86
C ALA A 176 5.88 8.63 -6.59
N VAL A 177 5.05 7.95 -5.79
CA VAL A 177 4.60 8.43 -4.48
C VAL A 177 5.78 8.51 -3.51
N ASP A 178 6.61 7.48 -3.43
CA ASP A 178 7.71 7.42 -2.45
C ASP A 178 8.85 8.40 -2.79
N ILE A 179 9.14 8.64 -4.08
CA ILE A 179 10.13 9.64 -4.52
C ILE A 179 9.78 11.05 -4.01
N VAL A 180 8.49 11.41 -3.95
CA VAL A 180 8.03 12.71 -3.44
C VAL A 180 7.81 12.65 -1.92
N GLY A 181 7.32 11.52 -1.41
CA GLY A 181 7.00 11.33 -0.01
C GLY A 181 8.21 11.27 0.92
N VAL A 182 9.30 10.64 0.50
CA VAL A 182 10.51 10.52 1.32
C VAL A 182 11.13 11.88 1.61
N PRO A 183 11.40 12.77 0.63
CA PRO A 183 11.91 14.11 0.89
C PRO A 183 10.97 14.94 1.76
N LEU A 184 9.66 14.85 1.54
CA LEU A 184 8.66 15.58 2.33
C LEU A 184 8.66 15.14 3.81
N LEU A 185 8.70 13.83 4.06
CA LEU A 185 8.76 13.29 5.42
C LEU A 185 10.09 13.65 6.09
N TRP A 186 11.19 13.60 5.34
CA TRP A 186 12.50 13.99 5.83
C TRP A 186 12.55 15.46 6.23
N SER A 187 12.02 16.36 5.39
CA SER A 187 11.97 17.80 5.70
C SER A 187 11.03 18.13 6.86
N ALA A 188 9.97 17.34 7.02
CA ALA A 188 9.04 17.43 8.15
C ALA A 188 9.59 16.81 9.46
N GLY A 189 10.79 16.22 9.45
CA GLY A 189 11.41 15.62 10.63
C GLY A 189 10.93 14.20 10.98
N TYR A 190 10.13 13.56 10.13
CA TYR A 190 9.67 12.18 10.30
C TYR A 190 10.69 11.19 9.73
N TYR A 191 11.88 11.12 10.36
CA TYR A 191 13.01 10.34 9.87
C TYR A 191 12.81 8.82 9.90
N ALA A 192 12.15 8.30 10.95
CA ALA A 192 11.89 6.86 11.04
C ALA A 192 10.92 6.42 9.93
N THR A 193 9.85 7.18 9.72
CA THR A 193 8.90 6.91 8.63
C THR A 193 9.52 7.12 7.25
N SER A 194 10.32 8.17 7.04
CA SER A 194 10.97 8.40 5.74
C SER A 194 11.91 7.26 5.36
N LEU A 195 12.72 6.77 6.29
CA LEU A 195 13.59 5.60 6.06
C LEU A 195 12.77 4.34 5.75
N MET A 196 11.65 4.15 6.45
CA MET A 196 10.73 3.05 6.17
C MET A 196 10.13 3.13 4.76
N TYR A 197 9.80 4.33 4.30
CA TYR A 197 9.29 4.54 2.95
C TYR A 197 10.37 4.33 1.89
N VAL A 198 11.64 4.64 2.17
CA VAL A 198 12.77 4.23 1.30
C VAL A 198 12.81 2.71 1.15
N PHE A 199 12.69 1.98 2.27
CA PHE A 199 12.64 0.52 2.24
C PHE A 199 11.45 0.00 1.41
N TYR A 200 10.26 0.57 1.58
CA TYR A 200 9.09 0.23 0.76
C TYR A 200 9.28 0.60 -0.73
N GLY A 201 9.94 1.72 -1.03
CA GLY A 201 10.32 2.11 -2.39
C GLY A 201 11.24 1.08 -3.06
N CYS A 202 12.26 0.60 -2.34
CA CYS A 202 13.11 -0.49 -2.83
C CYS A 202 12.31 -1.79 -3.02
N PHE A 203 11.43 -2.13 -2.08
CA PHE A 203 10.58 -3.31 -2.16
C PHE A 203 9.63 -3.26 -3.37
N THR A 204 9.03 -2.10 -3.65
CA THR A 204 8.12 -1.91 -4.79
C THR A 204 8.86 -2.00 -6.13
N LEU A 205 10.10 -1.51 -6.22
CA LEU A 205 10.95 -1.72 -7.38
C LEU A 205 11.26 -3.20 -7.61
N VAL A 206 11.63 -3.94 -6.55
CA VAL A 206 11.86 -5.39 -6.65
C VAL A 206 10.58 -6.11 -7.09
N GLY A 207 9.44 -5.75 -6.49
CA GLY A 207 8.13 -6.28 -6.84
C GLY A 207 7.79 -6.06 -8.32
N PHE A 208 8.05 -4.86 -8.85
CA PHE A 208 7.89 -4.54 -10.27
C PHE A 208 8.71 -5.48 -11.17
N PHE A 209 10.00 -5.67 -10.90
CA PHE A 209 10.87 -6.52 -11.71
C PHE A 209 10.47 -7.99 -11.65
N VAL A 210 10.08 -8.50 -10.48
CA VAL A 210 9.58 -9.88 -10.31
C VAL A 210 8.30 -10.10 -11.11
N TRP A 211 7.36 -9.15 -11.04
CA TRP A 211 6.08 -9.24 -11.75
C TRP A 211 6.25 -9.12 -13.27
N TRP A 212 7.13 -8.21 -13.72
CA TRP A 212 7.52 -8.09 -15.13
C TRP A 212 8.16 -9.38 -15.65
N SER A 213 9.09 -9.97 -14.89
CA SER A 213 9.78 -11.22 -15.25
C SER A 213 8.83 -12.42 -15.37
N THR A 214 7.93 -12.58 -14.39
CA THR A 214 6.96 -13.70 -14.35
C THR A 214 6.06 -13.68 -15.58
N ARG A 215 5.55 -12.51 -15.95
CA ARG A 215 4.71 -12.35 -17.14
C ARG A 215 5.46 -12.68 -18.44
N ASN A 216 6.70 -12.19 -18.59
CA ASN A 216 7.47 -12.47 -19.81
C ASN A 216 7.79 -13.97 -19.99
N ARG A 217 7.77 -14.76 -18.91
CA ARG A 217 7.87 -16.22 -18.97
C ARG A 217 6.54 -16.88 -19.38
N GLU A 218 5.41 -16.40 -18.86
CA GLU A 218 4.08 -16.89 -19.25
C GLU A 218 3.74 -16.60 -20.73
N GLU A 219 4.09 -15.41 -21.24
CA GLU A 219 3.85 -15.05 -22.66
C GLU A 219 4.68 -15.90 -23.64
N LYS A 220 5.83 -16.43 -23.21
CA LYS A 220 6.72 -17.26 -24.04
C LYS A 220 6.35 -18.74 -24.08
N THR A 221 5.38 -19.19 -23.27
CA THR A 221 5.04 -20.62 -23.15
C THR A 221 3.61 -20.90 -23.58
N ARG A 222 3.30 -20.66 -24.86
CA ARG A 222 2.17 -21.29 -25.55
C ARG A 222 2.69 -22.06 -26.74
N VAL A 223 3.02 -23.32 -26.53
CA VAL A 223 3.10 -24.29 -27.64
C VAL A 223 1.65 -24.69 -27.92
N GLN A 224 1.03 -24.08 -28.93
CA GLN A 224 -0.17 -24.66 -29.53
C GLN A 224 0.29 -25.86 -30.35
N THR A 225 0.01 -27.08 -29.87
CA THR A 225 0.08 -28.26 -30.71
C THR A 225 -1.02 -28.15 -31.76
N GLN A 226 -0.66 -28.23 -33.03
CA GLN A 226 -1.58 -28.09 -34.16
C GLN A 226 -2.54 -29.28 -34.30
N PHE A 227 -2.28 -30.37 -33.56
CA PHE A 227 -3.04 -31.61 -33.59
C PHE A 227 -3.75 -31.85 -32.26
N PRO A 228 -4.98 -32.40 -32.26
CA PRO A 228 -5.59 -32.94 -31.05
C PRO A 228 -4.67 -34.00 -30.43
N ASP A 229 -4.60 -34.07 -29.10
CA ASP A 229 -3.86 -35.14 -28.41
C ASP A 229 -4.34 -36.51 -28.94
N ILE A 230 -3.41 -37.33 -29.41
CA ILE A 230 -3.72 -38.65 -29.96
C ILE A 230 -4.15 -39.55 -28.79
N THR A 231 -5.44 -39.87 -28.73
CA THR A 231 -5.97 -40.92 -27.85
C THR A 231 -5.68 -42.28 -28.48
N VAL A 232 -4.91 -43.10 -27.78
CA VAL A 232 -4.66 -44.50 -28.15
C VAL A 232 -5.67 -45.37 -27.41
N ASP A 233 -6.62 -45.96 -28.14
CA ASP A 233 -7.46 -47.02 -27.60
C ASP A 233 -6.66 -48.33 -27.58
N VAL A 234 -6.37 -48.80 -26.37
CA VAL A 234 -5.73 -50.10 -26.16
C VAL A 234 -6.86 -51.13 -26.10
N GLU A 235 -7.12 -51.80 -27.22
CA GLU A 235 -7.97 -53.00 -27.19
C GLU A 235 -7.26 -54.09 -26.37
N SER A 236 -7.76 -54.32 -25.15
CA SER A 236 -7.40 -55.48 -24.36
C SER A 236 -7.92 -56.73 -25.08
N SER A 237 -7.03 -57.39 -25.82
CA SER A 237 -7.22 -58.77 -26.23
C SER A 237 -7.43 -59.60 -24.97
N LYS A 238 -8.66 -60.03 -24.74
CA LYS A 238 -9.00 -61.02 -23.71
C LYS A 238 -8.43 -62.36 -24.16
N SER A 239 -7.53 -62.93 -23.36
CA SER A 239 -7.19 -64.35 -23.38
C SER A 239 -8.34 -65.18 -22.82
#